data_AF-A0A6J1ECW4-F1
#
_entry.id   AF-A0A6J1ECW4-F1
#
_cell.length_a   1.000
_cell.length_b   1.000
_cell.length_c   1.000
_cell.angle_alpha   90.00
_cell.angle_beta   90.00
_cell.angle_gamma   90.00
#
_symmetry.space_group_name_H-M   'P 1'
#
loop_
_entity.id
_entity.type
_entity.pdbx_description
1 polymer ?
#
loop_
_entity_poly.entity_id
_entity_poly.type
_entity_poly.pdbx_seq_one_letter_code
_entity_poly.pdbx_strand_id
1 'polypeptide(L)'
;MAVIGFDANAPLPPPQQLLLQQPPQALLERLKDYGQEDVFALWDELSHEERDLLVKDIESLDLSRVDRIIRCSLRSQGLPAAAIEPVPESCVSTLEERTLDERERWWKTGLKAISDGKLAVLLLSGGQGTRLGSSDPKGCFNIGLPSGKSLFQLQAERMLHVQRLAAQATTDNSTSSASIHWYVMTSPFTDEATRNFFESQKYFGLEANQVTFFQQGTIPCIFKDGRFVMETPYRVSKAPDGNGGVYAALRSSHLLEDMSARGIKYIDCYGVDNALVRVADPTFLGYFIDRGVSAAAKVVRKAYPQEKVGVFVRRGKGGPLTVVEYSELDPSLASAINQVTGRLRFCWSNVCLHMFTLDFLNQVANGLEKDSML
;
A
#
# COMPACT_ATOMS: atom_id res chain seq x y z
N MET A 1 -77.64 26.21 0.60
CA MET A 1 -76.59 26.66 1.54
C MET A 1 -76.46 25.61 2.62
N ALA A 2 -75.29 24.99 2.77
CA ALA A 2 -75.00 24.07 3.86
C ALA A 2 -73.71 24.52 4.55
N VAL A 3 -73.75 24.57 5.87
CA VAL A 3 -72.64 24.95 6.76
C VAL A 3 -72.17 23.69 7.47
N ILE A 4 -70.86 23.47 7.50
CA ILE A 4 -70.21 22.39 8.25
C ILE A 4 -69.54 23.03 9.47
N GLY A 5 -69.89 22.56 10.67
CA GLY A 5 -69.25 22.95 11.92
C GLY A 5 -68.01 22.08 12.21
N PHE A 6 -66.96 22.69 12.76
CA PHE A 6 -65.79 21.98 13.26
C PHE A 6 -65.78 22.01 14.79
N ASP A 7 -65.51 20.86 15.39
CA ASP A 7 -65.32 20.70 16.83
C ASP A 7 -63.83 20.96 17.16
N ALA A 8 -63.57 21.92 18.04
CA ALA A 8 -62.23 22.43 18.36
C ALA A 8 -61.50 21.61 19.45
N ASN A 9 -62.05 20.45 19.85
CA ASN A 9 -61.53 19.64 20.96
C ASN A 9 -61.16 18.20 20.55
N ALA A 10 -60.58 18.00 19.37
CA ALA A 10 -59.92 16.73 19.07
C ALA A 10 -58.58 16.64 19.84
N PRO A 11 -58.36 15.63 20.70
CA PRO A 11 -57.09 15.48 21.39
C PRO A 11 -55.97 15.25 20.38
N LEU A 12 -54.86 15.99 20.52
CA LEU A 12 -53.61 15.74 19.79
C LEU A 12 -53.17 14.29 20.04
N PRO A 13 -52.68 13.57 19.01
CA PRO A 13 -52.12 12.25 19.21
C PRO A 13 -50.98 12.36 20.23
N PRO A 14 -50.82 11.36 21.12
CA PRO A 14 -49.71 11.36 22.06
C PRO A 14 -48.39 11.45 21.27
N PRO A 15 -47.35 12.13 21.80
CA PRO A 15 -46.04 12.08 21.18
C PRO A 15 -45.68 10.61 21.03
N GLN A 16 -45.41 10.19 19.80
CA GLN A 16 -44.92 8.85 19.52
C GLN A 16 -43.71 8.63 20.42
N GLN A 17 -43.86 7.79 21.45
CA GLN A 17 -42.73 7.17 22.09
C GLN A 17 -41.99 6.49 20.94
N LEU A 18 -40.83 7.03 20.56
CA LEU A 18 -39.88 6.35 19.69
C LEU A 18 -39.69 4.97 20.31
N LEU A 19 -40.37 3.96 19.75
CA LEU A 19 -40.13 2.58 20.09
C LEU A 19 -38.61 2.41 19.95
N LEU A 20 -37.94 2.12 21.07
CA LEU A 20 -36.53 1.78 21.06
C LEU A 20 -36.39 0.54 20.17
N GLN A 21 -36.13 0.79 18.88
CA GLN A 21 -35.88 -0.26 17.91
C GLN A 21 -34.60 -0.93 18.38
N GLN A 22 -34.67 -2.22 18.70
CA GLN A 22 -33.49 -2.98 19.08
C GLN A 22 -32.51 -3.07 17.90
N PRO A 23 -31.21 -3.33 18.16
CA PRO A 23 -30.26 -3.64 17.10
C PRO A 23 -30.78 -4.78 16.22
N PRO A 24 -30.46 -4.81 14.91
CA PRO A 24 -30.85 -5.91 14.05
C PRO A 24 -30.38 -7.25 14.62
N GLN A 25 -31.33 -8.09 15.05
CA GLN A 25 -31.04 -9.28 15.84
C GLN A 25 -30.05 -10.24 15.15
N ALA A 26 -30.20 -10.44 13.84
CA ALA A 26 -29.29 -11.28 13.06
C ALA A 26 -27.85 -10.76 13.04
N LEU A 27 -27.66 -9.43 12.99
CA LEU A 27 -26.34 -8.81 13.01
C LEU A 27 -25.72 -8.89 14.40
N LEU A 28 -26.52 -8.67 15.45
CA LEU A 28 -26.09 -8.82 16.85
C LEU A 28 -25.63 -10.27 17.13
N GLU A 29 -26.41 -11.27 16.70
CA GLU A 29 -26.03 -12.69 16.84
C GLU A 29 -24.74 -13.00 16.09
N ARG A 30 -24.60 -12.53 14.85
CA ARG A 30 -23.37 -12.69 14.07
C ARG A 30 -22.16 -12.05 14.75
N LEU A 31 -22.30 -10.89 15.39
CA LEU A 31 -21.20 -10.24 16.10
C LEU A 31 -20.79 -10.98 17.37
N LYS A 32 -21.73 -11.64 18.07
CA LYS A 32 -21.43 -12.48 19.24
C LYS A 32 -20.51 -13.65 18.87
N ASP A 33 -20.66 -14.23 17.68
CA ASP A 33 -19.77 -15.29 17.19
C ASP A 33 -18.30 -14.84 17.09
N TYR A 34 -18.07 -13.53 17.00
CA TYR A 34 -16.74 -12.90 16.94
C TYR A 34 -16.36 -12.11 18.21
N GLY A 35 -17.22 -12.10 19.24
CA GLY A 35 -17.02 -11.32 20.47
C GLY A 35 -17.01 -9.80 20.23
N GLN A 36 -17.82 -9.31 19.29
CA GLN A 36 -17.88 -7.91 18.87
C GLN A 36 -19.25 -7.25 19.12
N GLU A 37 -20.09 -7.81 19.99
CA GLU A 37 -21.42 -7.27 20.31
C GLU A 37 -21.39 -5.88 20.95
N ASP A 38 -20.26 -5.51 21.58
CA ASP A 38 -20.06 -4.21 22.25
C ASP A 38 -20.13 -3.02 21.29
N VAL A 39 -20.06 -3.23 19.97
CA VAL A 39 -20.28 -2.16 18.98
C VAL A 39 -21.66 -1.52 19.10
N PHE A 40 -22.63 -2.23 19.69
CA PHE A 40 -23.99 -1.72 19.95
C PHE A 40 -24.18 -1.18 21.38
N ALA A 41 -23.11 -1.02 22.18
CA ALA A 41 -23.23 -0.61 23.59
C ALA A 41 -23.96 0.73 23.79
N LEU A 42 -23.88 1.65 22.83
CA LEU A 42 -24.53 2.97 22.87
C LEU A 42 -25.75 3.09 21.95
N TRP A 43 -26.31 1.96 21.49
CA TRP A 43 -27.38 1.95 20.48
C TRP A 43 -28.63 2.77 20.85
N ASP A 44 -29.02 2.72 22.12
CA ASP A 44 -30.20 3.43 22.62
C ASP A 44 -30.01 4.95 22.64
N GLU A 45 -28.76 5.43 22.62
CA GLU A 45 -28.40 6.85 22.55
C GLU A 45 -28.34 7.38 21.11
N LEU A 46 -28.32 6.49 20.11
CA LEU A 46 -28.22 6.86 18.70
C LEU A 46 -29.56 7.33 18.11
N SER A 47 -29.50 8.33 17.24
CA SER A 47 -30.59 8.68 16.33
C SER A 47 -30.83 7.58 15.29
N HIS A 48 -31.98 7.62 14.59
CA HIS A 48 -32.28 6.64 13.53
C HIS A 48 -31.23 6.67 12.40
N GLU A 49 -30.78 7.86 12.01
CA GLU A 49 -29.75 8.02 10.96
C GLU A 49 -28.41 7.42 11.40
N GLU A 50 -28.00 7.66 12.65
CA GLU A 50 -26.76 7.09 13.21
C GLU A 50 -26.83 5.57 13.33
N ARG A 51 -27.99 5.01 13.70
CA ARG A 51 -28.23 3.56 13.71
C ARG A 51 -28.04 2.95 12.32
N ASP A 52 -28.62 3.58 11.29
CA ASP A 52 -28.47 3.14 9.91
C ASP A 52 -27.00 3.21 9.43
N LEU A 53 -26.27 4.26 9.84
CA LEU A 53 -24.84 4.40 9.54
C LEU A 53 -24.01 3.31 10.23
N LEU A 54 -24.26 3.02 11.50
CA LEU A 54 -23.55 1.98 12.24
C LEU A 54 -23.78 0.60 11.63
N VAL A 55 -25.02 0.26 11.29
CA VAL A 55 -25.35 -1.02 10.66
C VAL A 55 -24.61 -1.16 9.33
N LYS A 56 -24.66 -0.15 8.46
CA LYS A 56 -23.93 -0.16 7.19
C LYS A 56 -22.42 -0.26 7.38
N ASP A 57 -21.86 0.44 8.37
CA ASP A 57 -20.43 0.42 8.66
C ASP A 57 -19.97 -0.98 9.08
N ILE A 58 -20.74 -1.68 9.92
CA ILE A 58 -20.46 -3.05 10.35
C ILE A 58 -20.67 -4.04 9.20
N GLU A 59 -21.75 -3.91 8.43
CA GLU A 59 -22.04 -4.79 7.29
C GLU A 59 -20.98 -4.71 6.19
N SER A 60 -20.28 -3.58 6.08
CA SER A 60 -19.14 -3.42 5.16
C SER A 60 -17.91 -4.24 5.56
N LEU A 61 -17.86 -4.76 6.80
CA LEU A 61 -16.74 -5.54 7.31
C LEU A 61 -16.90 -7.02 6.95
N ASP A 62 -15.84 -7.60 6.39
CA ASP A 62 -15.67 -9.04 6.37
C ASP A 62 -15.24 -9.53 7.77
N LEU A 63 -16.22 -9.71 8.65
CA LEU A 63 -16.01 -10.10 10.05
C LEU A 63 -15.20 -11.40 10.17
N SER A 64 -15.41 -12.37 9.27
CA SER A 64 -14.67 -13.64 9.29
C SER A 64 -13.20 -13.43 8.98
N ARG A 65 -12.90 -12.60 7.98
CA ARG A 65 -11.52 -12.26 7.63
C ARG A 65 -10.85 -11.46 8.75
N VAL A 66 -11.55 -10.46 9.29
CA VAL A 66 -11.04 -9.61 10.36
C VAL A 66 -10.73 -10.43 11.62
N ASP A 67 -11.64 -11.30 12.06
CA ASP A 67 -11.42 -12.16 13.21
C ASP A 67 -10.21 -13.09 13.02
N ARG A 68 -10.03 -13.69 11.83
CA ARG A 68 -8.81 -14.48 11.56
C ARG A 68 -7.55 -13.61 11.67
N ILE A 69 -7.55 -12.41 11.10
CA ILE A 69 -6.41 -11.48 11.21
C ILE A 69 -6.10 -11.19 12.67
N ILE A 70 -7.12 -10.92 13.49
CA ILE A 70 -6.96 -10.63 14.93
C ILE A 70 -6.36 -11.84 15.66
N ARG A 71 -6.94 -13.03 15.48
CA ARG A 71 -6.46 -14.26 16.14
C ARG A 71 -5.03 -14.60 15.74
N CYS A 72 -4.70 -14.53 14.45
CA CYS A 72 -3.36 -14.80 13.96
C CYS A 72 -2.35 -13.78 14.50
N SER A 73 -2.71 -12.49 14.51
CA SER A 73 -1.83 -11.42 14.97
C SER A 73 -1.56 -11.51 16.48
N LEU A 74 -2.60 -11.70 17.30
CA LEU A 74 -2.48 -11.83 18.76
C LEU A 74 -1.76 -13.11 19.20
N ARG A 75 -1.80 -14.16 18.38
CA ARG A 75 -1.05 -15.41 18.62
C ARG A 75 0.37 -15.39 18.03
N SER A 76 0.67 -14.44 17.15
CA SER A 76 1.98 -14.40 16.49
C SER A 76 3.08 -14.14 17.52
N GLN A 77 4.02 -15.06 17.59
CA GLN A 77 5.32 -14.83 18.24
C GLN A 77 6.31 -14.54 17.12
N GLY A 78 7.14 -13.51 17.30
CA GLY A 78 8.15 -13.11 16.33
C GLY A 78 9.06 -14.28 15.91
N LEU A 79 9.77 -14.13 14.79
CA LEU A 79 10.65 -15.19 14.29
C LEU A 79 11.76 -15.50 15.31
N PRO A 80 11.99 -16.77 15.69
CA PRO A 80 13.11 -17.13 16.55
C PRO A 80 14.45 -16.76 15.89
N ALA A 81 15.38 -16.19 16.65
CA ALA A 81 16.69 -15.77 16.15
C ALA A 81 17.49 -16.91 15.47
N ALA A 82 17.31 -18.17 15.92
CA ALA A 82 17.94 -19.34 15.32
C ALA A 82 17.41 -19.69 13.91
N ALA A 83 16.35 -19.03 13.45
CA ALA A 83 15.70 -19.29 12.17
C ALA A 83 16.08 -18.28 11.07
N ILE A 84 17.03 -17.35 11.31
CA ILE A 84 17.41 -16.32 10.34
C ILE A 84 18.91 -16.35 9.99
N GLU A 85 19.20 -16.25 8.70
CA GLU A 85 20.54 -16.19 8.11
C GLU A 85 20.71 -14.88 7.31
N PRO A 86 21.92 -14.36 7.13
CA PRO A 86 22.13 -13.20 6.26
C PRO A 86 21.79 -13.56 4.81
N VAL A 87 21.40 -12.56 4.01
CA VAL A 87 21.24 -12.74 2.56
C VAL A 87 22.59 -13.17 1.96
N PRO A 88 22.64 -14.26 1.18
CA PRO A 88 23.86 -14.65 0.49
C PRO A 88 24.36 -13.53 -0.43
N GLU A 89 25.67 -13.27 -0.42
CA GLU A 89 26.25 -12.23 -1.28
C GLU A 89 26.00 -12.50 -2.76
N SER A 90 25.91 -13.78 -3.17
CA SER A 90 25.54 -14.19 -4.53
C SER A 90 24.13 -13.76 -4.97
N CYS A 91 23.27 -13.36 -4.03
CA CYS A 91 21.93 -12.86 -4.29
C CYS A 91 21.87 -11.33 -4.44
N VAL A 92 22.99 -10.63 -4.19
CA VAL A 92 23.03 -9.17 -4.18
C VAL A 92 24.07 -8.68 -5.19
N SER A 93 23.67 -7.77 -6.08
CA SER A 93 24.60 -7.04 -6.93
C SER A 93 24.88 -5.66 -6.32
N THR A 94 26.11 -5.45 -5.86
CA THR A 94 26.53 -4.16 -5.27
C THR A 94 26.98 -3.18 -6.34
N LEU A 95 27.03 -1.87 -6.03
CA LEU A 95 27.46 -0.87 -7.01
C LEU A 95 28.96 -0.98 -7.32
N GLU A 96 29.75 -1.40 -6.33
CA GLU A 96 31.20 -1.48 -6.40
C GLU A 96 31.69 -2.66 -7.26
N GLU A 97 30.91 -3.74 -7.35
CA GLU A 97 31.28 -4.96 -8.08
C GLU A 97 30.81 -4.96 -9.54
N ARG A 98 29.96 -3.99 -9.93
CA ARG A 98 29.41 -3.92 -11.29
C ARG A 98 30.44 -3.42 -12.29
N THR A 99 30.68 -4.22 -13.32
CA THR A 99 31.51 -3.83 -14.47
C THR A 99 30.82 -2.73 -15.30
N LEU A 100 31.61 -1.99 -16.08
CA LEU A 100 31.07 -0.99 -17.01
C LEU A 100 30.13 -1.63 -18.05
N ASP A 101 30.49 -2.81 -18.53
CA ASP A 101 29.69 -3.56 -19.51
C ASP A 101 28.34 -4.00 -18.95
N GLU A 102 28.29 -4.49 -17.70
CA GLU A 102 27.02 -4.81 -17.04
C GLU A 102 26.13 -3.58 -16.89
N ARG A 103 26.69 -2.45 -16.49
CA ARG A 103 25.94 -1.20 -16.31
C ARG A 103 25.33 -0.73 -17.62
N GLU A 104 26.13 -0.72 -18.69
CA GLU A 104 25.69 -0.32 -20.02
C GLU A 104 24.63 -1.28 -20.57
N ARG A 105 24.86 -2.58 -20.43
CA ARG A 105 23.94 -3.63 -20.85
C ARG A 105 22.59 -3.51 -20.14
N TRP A 106 22.58 -3.39 -18.81
CA TRP A 106 21.34 -3.23 -18.05
C TRP A 106 20.65 -1.91 -18.37
N TRP A 107 21.38 -0.82 -18.52
CA TRP A 107 20.81 0.46 -18.93
C TRP A 107 20.08 0.36 -20.28
N LYS A 108 20.73 -0.22 -21.30
CA LYS A 108 20.12 -0.44 -22.63
C LYS A 108 18.93 -1.37 -22.58
N THR A 109 19.02 -2.51 -21.89
CA THR A 109 17.93 -3.47 -21.73
C THR A 109 16.71 -2.83 -21.05
N GLY A 110 16.94 -2.03 -20.01
CA GLY A 110 15.88 -1.31 -19.32
C GLY A 110 15.22 -0.25 -20.19
N LEU A 111 16.00 0.58 -20.89
CA LEU A 111 15.45 1.60 -21.79
C LEU A 111 14.63 0.95 -22.91
N LYS A 112 15.10 -0.17 -23.48
CA LYS A 112 14.35 -0.93 -24.46
C LYS A 112 13.03 -1.47 -23.90
N ALA A 113 13.05 -2.03 -22.69
CA ALA A 113 11.81 -2.54 -22.08
C ALA A 113 10.79 -1.42 -21.83
N ILE A 114 11.27 -0.22 -21.47
CA ILE A 114 10.43 0.97 -21.30
C ILE A 114 9.88 1.45 -22.64
N SER A 115 10.70 1.55 -23.68
CA SER A 115 10.26 1.98 -25.02
C SER A 115 9.26 0.98 -25.63
N ASP A 116 9.42 -0.30 -25.35
CA ASP A 116 8.50 -1.38 -25.74
C ASP A 116 7.17 -1.34 -24.94
N GLY A 117 7.00 -0.41 -24.00
CA GLY A 117 5.78 -0.29 -23.18
C GLY A 117 5.58 -1.40 -22.14
N LYS A 118 6.65 -2.05 -21.69
CA LYS A 118 6.57 -3.22 -20.79
C LYS A 118 6.63 -2.86 -19.31
N LEU A 119 6.91 -1.61 -18.95
CA LEU A 119 7.05 -1.16 -17.56
C LEU A 119 5.85 -0.30 -17.13
N ALA A 120 5.31 -0.61 -15.96
CA ALA A 120 4.45 0.29 -15.20
C ALA A 120 5.12 0.70 -13.89
N VAL A 121 4.65 1.81 -13.31
CA VAL A 121 5.04 2.29 -12.00
C VAL A 121 3.87 2.14 -11.04
N LEU A 122 4.14 1.64 -9.84
CA LEU A 122 3.17 1.47 -8.76
C LEU A 122 3.61 2.27 -7.54
N LEU A 123 2.88 3.35 -7.24
CA LEU A 123 3.19 4.24 -6.14
C LEU A 123 2.34 3.91 -4.91
N LEU A 124 3.01 3.68 -3.78
CA LEU A 124 2.38 3.51 -2.48
C LEU A 124 2.25 4.88 -1.80
N SER A 125 1.06 5.49 -1.88
CA SER A 125 0.74 6.83 -1.39
C SER A 125 -0.47 6.88 -0.44
N GLY A 126 -0.70 5.80 0.31
CA GLY A 126 -1.80 5.72 1.28
C GLY A 126 -1.58 6.52 2.58
N GLY A 127 -0.36 6.97 2.85
CA GLY A 127 -0.02 7.68 4.09
C GLY A 127 -0.31 9.18 4.06
N GLN A 128 -0.88 9.69 5.15
CA GLN A 128 -1.00 11.14 5.39
C GLN A 128 0.35 11.75 5.80
N GLY A 129 0.50 13.06 5.58
CA GLY A 129 1.66 13.87 5.98
C GLY A 129 1.71 14.25 7.47
N THR A 130 0.90 13.64 8.35
CA THR A 130 0.69 14.11 9.73
C THR A 130 1.98 14.19 10.56
N ARG A 131 2.90 13.23 10.41
CA ARG A 131 4.22 13.28 11.07
C ARG A 131 5.11 14.44 10.60
N LEU A 132 4.82 15.01 9.44
CA LEU A 132 5.48 16.19 8.86
C LEU A 132 4.72 17.49 9.19
N GLY A 133 3.67 17.43 10.02
CA GLY A 133 2.86 18.59 10.37
C GLY A 133 1.89 19.06 9.28
N SER A 134 1.58 18.20 8.30
CA SER A 134 0.63 18.50 7.21
C SER A 134 -0.59 17.57 7.28
N SER A 135 -1.77 18.12 7.04
CA SER A 135 -3.02 17.38 6.85
C SER A 135 -3.13 16.76 5.46
N ASP A 136 -2.30 17.19 4.51
CA ASP A 136 -2.37 16.77 3.12
C ASP A 136 -1.74 15.38 2.90
N PRO A 137 -2.08 14.71 1.80
CA PRO A 137 -1.37 13.51 1.37
C PRO A 137 0.14 13.78 1.28
N LYS A 138 0.96 12.81 1.73
CA LYS A 138 2.41 13.03 1.85
C LYS A 138 3.07 13.42 0.52
N GLY A 139 2.56 12.94 -0.62
CA GLY A 139 3.09 13.30 -1.93
C GLY A 139 2.92 14.78 -2.31
N CYS A 140 1.99 15.50 -1.69
CA CYS A 140 1.80 16.94 -1.87
C CYS A 140 2.87 17.77 -1.16
N PHE A 141 3.64 17.16 -0.25
CA PHE A 141 4.58 17.86 0.61
C PHE A 141 5.71 18.52 -0.21
N ASN A 142 5.97 19.80 0.06
CA ASN A 142 7.11 20.54 -0.45
C ASN A 142 8.22 20.55 0.60
N ILE A 143 9.35 19.93 0.27
CA ILE A 143 10.51 19.82 1.19
C ILE A 143 11.42 21.06 1.21
N GLY A 144 11.00 22.18 0.60
CA GLY A 144 11.74 23.45 0.63
C GLY A 144 12.85 23.57 -0.42
N LEU A 145 12.77 22.83 -1.53
CA LEU A 145 13.69 23.03 -2.64
C LEU A 145 13.46 24.41 -3.30
N PRO A 146 14.48 25.03 -3.93
CA PRO A 146 14.33 26.32 -4.62
C PRO A 146 13.24 26.33 -5.70
N SER A 147 12.92 25.16 -6.27
CA SER A 147 11.88 25.00 -7.28
C SER A 147 10.45 24.99 -6.70
N GLY A 148 10.28 24.86 -5.38
CA GLY A 148 8.99 24.77 -4.71
C GLY A 148 8.16 23.51 -5.02
N LYS A 149 8.77 22.51 -5.67
CA LYS A 149 8.06 21.32 -6.18
C LYS A 149 7.68 20.35 -5.06
N SER A 150 6.50 19.74 -5.20
CA SER A 150 6.05 18.63 -4.34
C SER A 150 6.76 17.31 -4.68
N LEU A 151 6.67 16.33 -3.79
CA LEU A 151 7.19 14.98 -4.07
C LEU A 151 6.55 14.34 -5.31
N PHE A 152 5.24 14.49 -5.50
CA PHE A 152 4.55 14.01 -6.71
C PHE A 152 5.13 14.65 -7.98
N GLN A 153 5.35 15.97 -7.97
CA GLN A 153 5.90 16.65 -9.14
C GLN A 153 7.33 16.18 -9.45
N LEU A 154 8.18 16.02 -8.43
CA LEU A 154 9.54 15.51 -8.62
C LEU A 154 9.55 14.10 -9.24
N GLN A 155 8.60 13.25 -8.84
CA GLN A 155 8.47 11.89 -9.34
C GLN A 155 7.93 11.86 -10.78
N ALA A 156 6.89 12.66 -11.07
CA ALA A 156 6.32 12.78 -12.42
C ALA A 156 7.35 13.29 -13.43
N GLU A 157 8.13 14.31 -13.08
CA GLU A 157 9.17 14.86 -13.95
C GLU A 157 10.31 13.87 -14.21
N ARG A 158 10.66 13.02 -13.24
CA ARG A 158 11.61 11.92 -13.44
C ARG A 158 11.08 10.89 -14.42
N MET A 159 9.81 10.52 -14.30
CA MET A 159 9.15 9.58 -15.22
C MET A 159 9.10 10.14 -16.65
N LEU A 160 8.71 11.41 -16.82
CA LEU A 160 8.78 12.12 -18.10
C LEU A 160 10.19 12.12 -18.70
N HIS A 161 11.21 12.34 -17.86
CA HIS A 161 12.59 12.31 -18.32
C HIS A 161 13.01 10.90 -18.80
N VAL A 162 12.65 9.85 -18.06
CA VAL A 162 12.94 8.47 -18.45
C VAL A 162 12.22 8.09 -19.75
N GLN A 163 10.96 8.51 -19.93
CA GLN A 163 10.23 8.33 -21.20
C GLN A 163 10.98 8.96 -22.39
N ARG A 164 11.50 10.18 -22.21
CA ARG A 164 12.30 10.85 -23.26
C ARG A 164 13.59 10.10 -23.56
N LEU A 165 14.29 9.60 -22.54
CA LEU A 165 15.51 8.81 -22.72
C LEU A 165 15.23 7.50 -23.45
N ALA A 166 14.14 6.81 -23.12
CA ALA A 166 13.74 5.58 -23.79
C ALA A 166 13.39 5.82 -25.26
N ALA A 167 12.66 6.90 -25.57
CA ALA A 167 12.35 7.30 -26.95
C ALA A 167 13.60 7.59 -27.78
N GLN A 168 14.61 8.25 -27.20
CA GLN A 168 15.87 8.58 -27.88
C GLN A 168 16.76 7.36 -28.11
N ALA A 169 16.66 6.34 -27.26
CA ALA A 169 17.47 5.13 -27.36
C ALA A 169 16.95 4.15 -28.44
N THR A 170 15.72 4.32 -28.91
CA THR A 170 15.15 3.52 -29.99
C THR A 170 15.35 4.21 -31.35
N THR A 171 15.97 3.48 -32.29
CA THR A 171 16.19 3.91 -33.68
C THR A 171 14.95 3.82 -34.57
N ASP A 172 13.86 3.25 -34.07
CA ASP A 172 12.63 3.13 -34.84
C ASP A 172 11.89 4.47 -34.84
N ASN A 173 11.77 5.07 -36.03
CA ASN A 173 11.02 6.31 -36.32
C ASN A 173 9.49 6.19 -36.04
N SER A 174 9.04 5.22 -35.24
CA SER A 174 7.65 5.16 -34.81
C SER A 174 7.40 6.31 -33.82
N THR A 175 6.61 7.28 -34.25
CA THR A 175 6.23 8.52 -33.56
C THR A 175 5.47 8.36 -32.24
N SER A 176 5.39 7.15 -31.68
CA SER A 176 4.69 6.86 -30.42
C SER A 176 5.64 6.17 -29.45
N SER A 177 6.44 6.95 -28.72
CA SER A 177 7.12 6.45 -27.52
C SER A 177 6.08 5.93 -26.53
N ALA A 178 6.23 4.71 -26.04
CA ALA A 178 5.35 4.19 -25.01
C ALA A 178 5.41 5.07 -23.75
N SER A 179 4.23 5.40 -23.21
CA SER A 179 4.08 6.09 -21.92
C SER A 179 4.23 5.08 -20.77
N ILE A 180 4.89 5.49 -19.69
CA ILE A 180 4.96 4.67 -18.48
C ILE A 180 3.65 4.89 -17.72
N HIS A 181 2.85 3.84 -17.56
CA HIS A 181 1.59 3.93 -16.82
C HIS A 181 1.86 4.02 -15.32
N TRP A 182 1.21 4.97 -14.63
CA TRP A 182 1.40 5.25 -13.21
C TRP A 182 0.16 4.88 -12.41
N TYR A 183 0.24 3.78 -11.68
CA TYR A 183 -0.78 3.35 -10.74
C TYR A 183 -0.48 3.97 -9.37
N VAL A 184 -1.36 4.85 -8.90
CA VAL A 184 -1.20 5.59 -7.65
C VAL A 184 -2.17 5.01 -6.62
N MET A 185 -1.61 4.26 -5.66
CA MET A 185 -2.38 3.70 -4.56
C MET A 185 -2.54 4.75 -3.45
N THR A 186 -3.78 5.13 -3.17
CA THR A 186 -4.16 6.06 -2.10
C THR A 186 -4.82 5.30 -0.94
N SER A 187 -5.18 6.00 0.13
CA SER A 187 -6.10 5.48 1.14
C SER A 187 -7.45 6.18 1.02
N PRO A 188 -8.52 5.65 1.66
CA PRO A 188 -9.79 6.36 1.75
C PRO A 188 -9.67 7.79 2.30
N PHE A 189 -8.64 8.06 3.11
CA PHE A 189 -8.40 9.36 3.72
C PHE A 189 -7.56 10.32 2.86
N THR A 190 -6.92 9.84 1.79
CA THR A 190 -6.02 10.64 0.94
C THR A 190 -6.44 10.71 -0.52
N ASP A 191 -7.38 9.89 -0.97
CA ASP A 191 -7.73 9.73 -2.38
C ASP A 191 -8.24 11.01 -3.04
N GLU A 192 -9.30 11.60 -2.49
CA GLU A 192 -9.92 12.82 -3.04
C GLU A 192 -8.92 13.97 -3.13
N ALA A 193 -8.22 14.26 -2.02
CA ALA A 193 -7.19 15.30 -1.98
C ALA A 193 -6.05 15.05 -2.98
N THR A 194 -5.65 13.78 -3.18
CA THR A 194 -4.61 13.42 -4.15
C THR A 194 -5.08 13.66 -5.58
N ARG A 195 -6.29 13.21 -5.94
CA ARG A 195 -6.88 13.41 -7.28
C ARG A 195 -7.00 14.90 -7.60
N ASN A 196 -7.59 15.68 -6.69
CA ASN A 196 -7.75 17.12 -6.83
C ASN A 196 -6.40 17.82 -7.02
N PHE A 197 -5.36 17.39 -6.30
CA PHE A 197 -4.02 17.94 -6.45
C PHE A 197 -3.44 17.65 -7.84
N PHE A 198 -3.51 16.41 -8.33
CA PHE A 198 -3.04 16.06 -9.68
C PHE A 198 -3.79 16.84 -10.76
N GLU A 199 -5.11 16.95 -10.68
CA GLU A 199 -5.93 17.70 -11.63
C GLU A 199 -5.56 19.19 -11.64
N SER A 200 -5.44 19.80 -10.46
CA SER A 200 -5.05 21.21 -10.33
C SER A 200 -3.66 21.52 -10.92
N GLN A 201 -2.77 20.53 -10.90
CA GLN A 201 -1.41 20.62 -11.43
C GLN A 201 -1.29 20.07 -12.85
N LYS A 202 -2.42 19.79 -13.54
CA LYS A 202 -2.47 19.23 -14.90
C LYS A 202 -1.58 18.00 -15.03
N TYR A 203 -1.69 17.09 -14.06
CA TYR A 203 -0.93 15.84 -13.98
C TYR A 203 0.59 16.02 -14.10
N PHE A 204 1.11 17.21 -13.74
CA PHE A 204 2.54 17.55 -13.79
C PHE A 204 3.17 17.39 -15.19
N GLY A 205 2.36 17.53 -16.25
CA GLY A 205 2.79 17.35 -17.63
C GLY A 205 2.68 15.91 -18.16
N LEU A 206 2.17 14.98 -17.36
CA LEU A 206 1.73 13.67 -17.83
C LEU A 206 0.34 13.81 -18.49
N GLU A 207 0.09 13.04 -19.55
CA GLU A 207 -1.26 12.69 -20.01
C GLU A 207 -2.10 12.10 -18.88
N ALA A 208 -3.32 12.61 -18.71
CA ALA A 208 -4.24 12.16 -17.64
C ALA A 208 -4.56 10.66 -17.72
N ASN A 209 -4.64 10.10 -18.94
CA ASN A 209 -4.96 8.68 -19.16
C ASN A 209 -3.80 7.72 -18.81
N GLN A 210 -2.59 8.23 -18.53
CA GLN A 210 -1.45 7.43 -18.10
C GLN A 210 -1.38 7.32 -16.57
N VAL A 211 -2.29 7.96 -15.83
CA VAL A 211 -2.35 7.91 -14.36
C VAL A 211 -3.65 7.25 -13.93
N THR A 212 -3.55 6.21 -13.11
CA THR A 212 -4.72 5.52 -12.53
C THR A 212 -4.63 5.52 -11.03
N PHE A 213 -5.60 6.15 -10.38
CA PHE A 213 -5.72 6.14 -8.93
C PHE A 213 -6.61 5.00 -8.47
N PHE A 214 -6.21 4.31 -7.42
CA PHE A 214 -6.98 3.27 -6.77
C PHE A 214 -6.72 3.27 -5.27
N GLN A 215 -7.70 2.81 -4.49
CA GLN A 215 -7.65 2.87 -3.04
C GLN A 215 -7.24 1.53 -2.46
N GLN A 216 -6.35 1.56 -1.47
CA GLN A 216 -6.13 0.41 -0.59
C GLN A 216 -7.29 0.24 0.39
N GLY A 217 -7.37 -0.94 1.02
CA GLY A 217 -8.39 -1.25 2.00
C GLY A 217 -8.15 -0.59 3.36
N THR A 218 -9.05 -0.89 4.28
CA THR A 218 -8.91 -0.53 5.69
C THR A 218 -9.22 -1.73 6.56
N ILE A 219 -8.61 -1.78 7.73
CA ILE A 219 -8.90 -2.76 8.78
C ILE A 219 -9.39 -2.04 10.04
N PRO A 220 -10.33 -2.64 10.79
CA PRO A 220 -10.74 -2.12 12.09
C PRO A 220 -9.57 -2.01 13.07
N CYS A 221 -9.52 -0.91 13.81
CA CYS A 221 -8.66 -0.76 14.97
C CYS A 221 -9.20 -1.64 16.10
N ILE A 222 -8.31 -2.31 16.84
CA ILE A 222 -8.69 -3.19 17.95
C ILE A 222 -8.00 -2.78 19.25
N PHE A 223 -8.68 -3.04 20.36
CA PHE A 223 -8.06 -3.09 21.68
C PHE A 223 -7.18 -4.34 21.82
N LYS A 224 -6.37 -4.38 22.88
CA LYS A 224 -5.49 -5.53 23.18
C LYS A 224 -6.25 -6.83 23.43
N ASP A 225 -7.52 -6.75 23.79
CA ASP A 225 -8.42 -7.89 23.98
C ASP A 225 -9.09 -8.36 22.67
N GLY A 226 -8.84 -7.67 21.55
CA GLY A 226 -9.37 -8.02 20.23
C GLY A 226 -10.70 -7.34 19.88
N ARG A 227 -11.32 -6.59 20.79
CA ARG A 227 -12.58 -5.86 20.49
C ARG A 227 -12.32 -4.64 19.61
N PHE A 228 -13.29 -4.30 18.76
CA PHE A 228 -13.22 -3.11 17.91
C PHE A 228 -13.18 -1.82 18.73
N VAL A 229 -12.35 -0.88 18.26
CA VAL A 229 -12.32 0.49 18.76
C VAL A 229 -13.37 1.29 17.99
N MET A 230 -14.27 1.96 18.72
CA MET A 230 -15.24 2.87 18.13
C MET A 230 -14.63 4.27 17.99
N GLU A 231 -14.69 4.87 16.79
CA GLU A 231 -14.28 6.26 16.56
C GLU A 231 -15.35 7.23 17.07
N THR A 232 -16.60 6.87 16.85
CA THR A 232 -17.81 7.52 17.38
C THR A 232 -18.80 6.42 17.82
N PRO A 233 -19.86 6.74 18.57
CA PRO A 233 -20.88 5.77 18.95
C PRO A 233 -21.52 4.98 17.78
N TYR A 234 -21.41 5.48 16.55
CA TYR A 234 -21.99 4.89 15.34
C TYR A 234 -20.97 4.57 14.24
N ARG A 235 -19.65 4.59 14.54
CA ARG A 235 -18.61 4.31 13.54
C ARG A 235 -17.42 3.56 14.13
N VAL A 236 -17.05 2.46 13.49
CA VAL A 236 -15.85 1.70 13.85
C VAL A 236 -14.62 2.46 13.39
N SER A 237 -13.64 2.61 14.29
CA SER A 237 -12.34 3.20 13.95
C SER A 237 -11.60 2.28 12.99
N LYS A 238 -11.11 2.83 11.88
CA LYS A 238 -10.44 2.10 10.81
C LYS A 238 -9.10 2.74 10.51
N ALA A 239 -8.10 1.90 10.23
CA ALA A 239 -6.80 2.34 9.73
C ALA A 239 -6.53 1.71 8.36
N PRO A 240 -5.70 2.33 7.51
CA PRO A 240 -5.30 1.68 6.27
C PRO A 240 -4.55 0.37 6.55
N ASP A 241 -4.77 -0.63 5.72
CA ASP A 241 -4.31 -2.02 5.91
C ASP A 241 -2.81 -2.25 5.63
N GLY A 242 -2.02 -1.18 5.65
CA GLY A 242 -0.58 -1.18 5.37
C GLY A 242 -0.25 -1.29 3.88
N ASN A 243 1.03 -1.18 3.54
CA ASN A 243 1.47 -1.28 2.15
C ASN A 243 1.21 -2.68 1.53
N GLY A 244 1.09 -3.72 2.36
CA GLY A 244 0.69 -5.06 1.93
C GLY A 244 -0.75 -5.14 1.38
N GLY A 245 -1.60 -4.16 1.66
CA GLY A 245 -2.94 -4.04 1.08
C GLY A 245 -2.94 -3.86 -0.44
N VAL A 246 -1.78 -3.50 -1.02
CA VAL A 246 -1.62 -3.29 -2.47
C VAL A 246 -2.06 -4.48 -3.31
N TYR A 247 -1.81 -5.72 -2.86
CA TYR A 247 -2.17 -6.91 -3.63
C TYR A 247 -3.69 -7.10 -3.72
N ALA A 248 -4.39 -6.91 -2.60
CA ALA A 248 -5.85 -6.98 -2.55
C ALA A 248 -6.48 -5.85 -3.36
N ALA A 249 -5.93 -4.63 -3.24
CA ALA A 249 -6.41 -3.45 -3.93
C ALA A 249 -6.24 -3.52 -5.45
N LEU A 250 -5.10 -4.02 -5.94
CA LEU A 250 -4.86 -4.26 -7.37
C LEU A 250 -5.88 -5.23 -7.95
N ARG A 251 -6.20 -6.29 -7.21
CA ARG A 251 -7.15 -7.31 -7.64
C ARG A 251 -8.59 -6.80 -7.62
N SER A 252 -9.06 -6.23 -6.51
CA SER A 252 -10.43 -5.72 -6.42
C SER A 252 -10.71 -4.62 -7.43
N SER A 253 -9.68 -3.85 -7.80
CA SER A 253 -9.76 -2.78 -8.81
C SER A 253 -9.53 -3.28 -10.24
N HIS A 254 -9.37 -4.59 -10.46
CA HIS A 254 -9.12 -5.21 -11.78
C HIS A 254 -7.90 -4.62 -12.52
N LEU A 255 -6.90 -4.16 -11.77
CA LEU A 255 -5.72 -3.49 -12.32
C LEU A 255 -4.66 -4.48 -12.82
N LEU A 256 -4.70 -5.73 -12.36
CA LEU A 256 -3.84 -6.78 -12.88
C LEU A 256 -4.22 -7.14 -14.33
N GLU A 257 -5.52 -7.14 -14.61
CA GLU A 257 -6.09 -7.33 -15.94
C GLU A 257 -5.80 -6.12 -16.84
N ASP A 258 -5.94 -4.89 -16.34
CA ASP A 258 -5.58 -3.67 -17.07
C ASP A 258 -4.08 -3.65 -17.42
N MET A 259 -3.19 -3.99 -16.47
CA MET A 259 -1.75 -4.16 -16.74
C MET A 259 -1.50 -5.20 -17.85
N SER A 260 -2.20 -6.32 -17.82
CA SER A 260 -2.07 -7.39 -18.83
C SER A 260 -2.55 -6.92 -20.22
N ALA A 261 -3.69 -6.25 -20.28
CA ALA A 261 -4.27 -5.70 -21.51
C ALA A 261 -3.36 -4.63 -22.15
N ARG A 262 -2.61 -3.87 -21.33
CA ARG A 262 -1.61 -2.89 -21.78
C ARG A 262 -0.27 -3.51 -22.19
N GLY A 263 -0.08 -4.83 -22.01
CA GLY A 263 1.17 -5.51 -22.31
C GLY A 263 2.28 -5.30 -21.27
N ILE A 264 1.94 -4.80 -20.08
CA ILE A 264 2.89 -4.62 -18.97
C ILE A 264 3.45 -5.97 -18.54
N LYS A 265 4.76 -6.02 -18.31
CA LYS A 265 5.48 -7.20 -17.81
C LYS A 265 6.16 -6.94 -16.47
N TYR A 266 6.53 -5.68 -16.21
CA TYR A 266 7.34 -5.29 -15.07
C TYR A 266 6.68 -4.13 -14.33
N ILE A 267 6.76 -4.15 -13.00
CA ILE A 267 6.16 -3.16 -12.12
C ILE A 267 7.23 -2.63 -11.17
N ASP A 268 7.58 -1.35 -11.32
CA ASP A 268 8.45 -0.62 -10.38
C ASP A 268 7.60 -0.06 -9.23
N CYS A 269 7.70 -0.66 -8.06
CA CYS A 269 6.88 -0.36 -6.88
C CYS A 269 7.69 0.39 -5.83
N TYR A 270 7.20 1.56 -5.40
CA TYR A 270 7.91 2.37 -4.40
C TYR A 270 7.01 3.21 -3.49
N GLY A 271 7.57 3.60 -2.32
CA GLY A 271 6.93 4.52 -1.37
C GLY A 271 7.10 6.00 -1.72
N VAL A 272 6.03 6.78 -1.59
CA VAL A 272 5.99 8.20 -1.99
C VAL A 272 6.99 9.12 -1.28
N ASP A 273 7.48 8.73 -0.10
CA ASP A 273 8.31 9.59 0.76
C ASP A 273 9.79 9.65 0.38
N ASN A 274 10.25 8.79 -0.53
CA ASN A 274 11.62 8.84 -0.99
C ASN A 274 11.82 9.96 -2.02
N ALA A 275 12.22 11.15 -1.55
CA ALA A 275 12.53 12.30 -2.39
C ALA A 275 13.65 12.02 -3.42
N LEU A 276 14.50 11.00 -3.21
CA LEU A 276 15.62 10.61 -4.08
C LEU A 276 15.29 9.42 -4.99
N VAL A 277 14.05 8.94 -5.00
CA VAL A 277 13.65 7.77 -5.80
C VAL A 277 13.99 7.96 -7.28
N ARG A 278 14.70 6.98 -7.85
CA ARG A 278 14.90 6.87 -9.30
C ARG A 278 13.70 6.11 -9.88
N VAL A 279 12.62 6.85 -10.14
CA VAL A 279 11.38 6.31 -10.74
C VAL A 279 11.71 5.69 -12.09
N ALA A 280 11.21 4.48 -12.34
CA ALA A 280 11.41 3.74 -13.57
C ALA A 280 12.89 3.57 -13.96
N ASP A 281 13.76 3.32 -12.96
CA ASP A 281 15.22 3.21 -13.16
C ASP A 281 15.61 2.14 -14.20
N PRO A 282 16.09 2.53 -15.40
CA PRO A 282 16.38 1.58 -16.46
C PRO A 282 17.48 0.57 -16.07
N THR A 283 18.48 0.99 -15.29
CA THR A 283 19.53 0.05 -14.84
C THR A 283 18.95 -1.03 -13.92
N PHE A 284 18.00 -0.68 -13.05
CA PHE A 284 17.38 -1.65 -12.16
C PHE A 284 16.47 -2.61 -12.93
N LEU A 285 15.68 -2.08 -13.86
CA LEU A 285 14.85 -2.91 -14.73
C LEU A 285 15.70 -3.86 -15.59
N GLY A 286 16.79 -3.38 -16.18
CA GLY A 286 17.69 -4.22 -16.96
C GLY A 286 18.37 -5.31 -16.14
N TYR A 287 18.81 -5.00 -14.92
CA TYR A 287 19.31 -5.99 -13.97
C TYR A 287 18.25 -7.05 -13.65
N PHE A 288 17.02 -6.61 -13.37
CA PHE A 288 15.90 -7.48 -13.05
C PHE A 288 15.60 -8.46 -14.19
N ILE A 289 15.58 -7.97 -15.43
CA ILE A 289 15.37 -8.77 -16.64
C ILE A 289 16.53 -9.75 -16.85
N ASP A 290 17.78 -9.28 -16.76
CA ASP A 290 18.98 -10.10 -16.96
C ASP A 290 19.08 -11.26 -15.96
N ARG A 291 18.65 -11.02 -14.72
CA ARG A 291 18.62 -12.07 -13.67
C ARG A 291 17.46 -13.04 -13.81
N GLY A 292 16.43 -12.73 -14.59
CA GLY A 292 15.26 -13.59 -14.80
C GLY A 292 14.50 -13.91 -13.51
N VAL A 293 14.50 -12.99 -12.54
CA VAL A 293 13.81 -13.17 -11.24
C VAL A 293 12.39 -12.63 -11.29
N SER A 294 11.53 -13.11 -10.38
CA SER A 294 10.13 -12.70 -10.29
C SER A 294 9.90 -11.49 -9.37
N ALA A 295 10.80 -11.26 -8.42
CA ALA A 295 10.82 -10.12 -7.53
C ALA A 295 12.26 -9.71 -7.19
N ALA A 296 12.51 -8.41 -7.08
CA ALA A 296 13.77 -7.86 -6.61
C ALA A 296 13.53 -6.62 -5.74
N ALA A 297 14.48 -6.29 -4.87
CA ALA A 297 14.45 -5.08 -4.07
C ALA A 297 15.75 -4.29 -4.26
N LYS A 298 15.66 -2.96 -4.31
CA LYS A 298 16.82 -2.12 -4.04
C LYS A 298 17.00 -2.01 -2.54
N VAL A 299 18.24 -2.15 -2.11
CA VAL A 299 18.63 -2.09 -0.71
C VAL A 299 19.75 -1.07 -0.53
N VAL A 300 19.83 -0.52 0.66
CA VAL A 300 20.99 0.28 1.09
C VAL A 300 21.70 -0.44 2.23
N ARG A 301 22.97 -0.13 2.45
CA ARG A 301 23.68 -0.68 3.60
C ARG A 301 23.18 0.00 4.87
N LYS A 302 22.88 -0.80 5.89
CA LYS A 302 22.63 -0.35 7.25
C LYS A 302 23.87 0.41 7.75
N ALA A 303 23.68 1.64 8.21
CA ALA A 303 24.74 2.55 8.58
C ALA A 303 25.38 2.18 9.92
N TYR A 304 24.57 1.72 10.88
CA TYR A 304 25.00 1.33 12.23
C TYR A 304 24.00 0.34 12.85
N PRO A 305 24.39 -0.49 13.85
CA PRO A 305 23.54 -1.56 14.40
C PRO A 305 22.16 -1.11 14.90
N GLN A 306 22.07 0.09 15.49
CA GLN A 306 20.84 0.63 16.09
C GLN A 306 19.93 1.38 15.10
N GLU A 307 20.28 1.42 13.82
CA GLU A 307 19.44 2.04 12.80
C GLU A 307 18.08 1.33 12.76
N LYS A 308 16.99 2.10 12.90
CA LYS A 308 15.61 1.62 12.95
C LYS A 308 15.07 1.35 11.54
N VAL A 309 15.59 0.30 10.94
CA VAL A 309 15.22 -0.13 9.59
C VAL A 309 15.09 -1.64 9.54
N GLY A 310 14.08 -2.13 8.81
CA GLY A 310 13.96 -3.55 8.50
C GLY A 310 15.10 -4.01 7.61
N VAL A 311 15.62 -5.23 7.86
CA VAL A 311 16.71 -5.81 7.09
C VAL A 311 16.26 -7.08 6.38
N PHE A 312 16.74 -7.28 5.15
CA PHE A 312 16.55 -8.54 4.45
C PHE A 312 17.38 -9.64 5.10
N VAL A 313 16.73 -10.78 5.32
CA VAL A 313 17.33 -12.01 5.85
C VAL A 313 16.81 -13.20 5.05
N ARG A 314 17.49 -14.33 5.17
CA ARG A 314 16.99 -15.62 4.69
C ARG A 314 16.39 -16.40 5.87
N ARG A 315 15.17 -16.92 5.72
CA ARG A 315 14.53 -17.74 6.75
C ARG A 315 15.02 -19.19 6.66
N GLY A 316 15.98 -19.56 7.50
CA GLY A 316 16.63 -20.87 7.53
C GLY A 316 17.46 -21.17 6.28
N LYS A 317 18.28 -22.23 6.37
CA LYS A 317 19.14 -22.66 5.27
C LYS A 317 18.28 -23.11 4.09
N GLY A 318 18.46 -22.47 2.95
CA GLY A 318 17.67 -22.81 1.75
C GLY A 318 16.37 -22.03 1.60
N GLY A 319 15.84 -21.42 2.68
CA GLY A 319 14.51 -20.83 2.68
C GLY A 319 14.39 -19.47 2.00
N PRO A 320 13.17 -18.86 2.05
CA PRO A 320 12.87 -17.62 1.34
C PRO A 320 13.56 -16.41 1.97
N LEU A 321 13.72 -15.36 1.16
CA LEU A 321 14.09 -14.05 1.66
C LEU A 321 12.88 -13.37 2.30
N THR A 322 13.09 -12.76 3.46
CA THR A 322 12.08 -11.98 4.19
C THR A 322 12.72 -10.72 4.76
N VAL A 323 11.89 -9.76 5.13
CA VAL A 323 12.32 -8.62 5.95
C VAL A 323 12.05 -8.96 7.41
N VAL A 324 13.02 -8.67 8.28
CA VAL A 324 12.83 -8.66 9.74
C VAL A 324 12.91 -7.22 10.19
N GLU A 325 11.88 -6.75 10.89
CA GLU A 325 11.84 -5.39 11.39
C GLU A 325 12.84 -5.17 12.52
N TYR A 326 13.28 -3.92 12.70
CA TYR A 326 14.30 -3.59 13.71
C TYR A 326 13.86 -3.96 15.14
N SER A 327 12.55 -3.97 15.41
CA SER A 327 11.98 -4.37 16.70
C SER A 327 11.98 -5.87 16.94
N GLU A 328 12.17 -6.66 15.90
CA GLU A 328 12.14 -8.13 15.90
C GLU A 328 13.55 -8.73 15.77
N LEU A 329 14.54 -7.93 15.36
CA LEU A 329 15.91 -8.37 15.21
C LEU A 329 16.64 -8.37 16.55
N ASP A 330 17.17 -9.54 16.94
CA ASP A 330 17.97 -9.68 18.15
C ASP A 330 19.17 -8.70 18.15
N PRO A 331 19.43 -7.96 19.25
CA PRO A 331 20.51 -6.97 19.31
C PRO A 331 21.91 -7.53 19.02
N SER A 332 22.17 -8.79 19.37
CA SER A 332 23.45 -9.47 19.08
C SER A 332 23.62 -9.72 17.59
N LEU A 333 22.53 -10.10 16.89
CA LEU A 333 22.52 -10.24 15.43
C LEU A 333 22.62 -8.89 14.73
N ALA A 334 21.93 -7.87 15.23
CA ALA A 334 21.98 -6.51 14.70
C ALA A 334 23.41 -5.92 14.73
N SER A 335 24.23 -6.34 15.71
CA SER A 335 25.61 -5.90 15.89
C SER A 335 26.65 -6.87 15.33
N ALA A 336 26.23 -8.01 14.77
CA ALA A 336 27.14 -9.03 14.27
C ALA A 336 27.96 -8.53 13.07
N ILE A 337 29.26 -8.82 13.07
CA ILE A 337 30.19 -8.41 12.00
C ILE A 337 30.56 -9.61 11.13
N ASN A 338 30.53 -9.40 9.82
CA ASN A 338 31.13 -10.29 8.84
C ASN A 338 32.66 -10.11 8.89
N GLN A 339 33.37 -11.15 9.31
CA GLN A 339 34.82 -11.12 9.51
C GLN A 339 35.62 -10.93 8.21
N VAL A 340 35.05 -11.28 7.05
CA VAL A 340 35.70 -11.12 5.74
C VAL A 340 35.58 -9.68 5.26
N THR A 341 34.39 -9.09 5.33
CA THR A 341 34.13 -7.75 4.79
C THR A 341 34.33 -6.64 5.82
N GLY A 342 34.43 -6.98 7.12
CA GLY A 342 34.50 -6.01 8.22
C GLY A 342 33.21 -5.23 8.46
N ARG A 343 32.11 -5.63 7.82
CA ARG A 343 30.82 -4.91 7.83
C ARG A 343 29.77 -5.65 8.66
N LEU A 344 28.66 -4.99 8.93
CA LEU A 344 27.50 -5.64 9.57
C LEU A 344 27.06 -6.85 8.74
N ARG A 345 26.86 -7.98 9.42
CA ARG A 345 26.43 -9.25 8.82
C ARG A 345 25.01 -9.15 8.26
N PHE A 346 24.13 -8.43 8.96
CA PHE A 346 22.76 -8.14 8.55
C PHE A 346 22.67 -6.67 8.14
N CYS A 347 23.06 -6.37 6.90
CA CYS A 347 23.26 -5.00 6.43
C CYS A 347 22.36 -4.55 5.29
N TRP A 348 21.53 -5.40 4.70
CA TRP A 348 20.71 -5.01 3.54
C TRP A 348 19.37 -4.44 4.00
N SER A 349 19.32 -3.12 4.16
CA SER A 349 18.15 -2.39 4.62
C SER A 349 17.06 -2.33 3.55
N ASN A 350 15.82 -2.60 3.95
CA ASN A 350 14.65 -2.40 3.11
C ASN A 350 14.31 -0.90 3.01
N VAL A 351 14.28 -0.38 1.78
CA VAL A 351 13.95 1.01 1.48
C VAL A 351 12.65 1.14 0.67
N CYS A 352 11.82 0.10 0.67
CA CYS A 352 10.53 0.06 -0.02
C CYS A 352 10.64 0.41 -1.51
N LEU A 353 11.63 -0.18 -2.20
CA LEU A 353 11.87 -0.07 -3.63
C LEU A 353 11.92 -1.48 -4.21
N HIS A 354 10.88 -1.88 -4.93
CA HIS A 354 10.71 -3.25 -5.41
C HIS A 354 10.45 -3.27 -6.91
N MET A 355 10.91 -4.32 -7.59
CA MET A 355 10.53 -4.63 -8.96
C MET A 355 9.85 -6.00 -8.97
N PHE A 356 8.70 -6.09 -9.62
CA PHE A 356 7.94 -7.34 -9.74
C PHE A 356 7.68 -7.67 -11.20
N THR A 357 7.59 -8.97 -11.52
CA THR A 357 6.88 -9.38 -12.73
C THR A 357 5.38 -9.30 -12.50
N LEU A 358 4.62 -9.03 -13.57
CA LEU A 358 3.17 -9.07 -13.51
C LEU A 358 2.66 -10.47 -13.09
N ASP A 359 3.32 -11.53 -13.55
CA ASP A 359 2.98 -12.91 -13.17
C ASP A 359 3.12 -13.15 -11.66
N PHE A 360 4.17 -12.60 -11.04
CA PHE A 360 4.36 -12.67 -9.60
C PHE A 360 3.23 -11.97 -8.84
N LEU A 361 2.88 -10.74 -9.25
CA LEU A 361 1.77 -10.00 -8.62
C LEU A 361 0.45 -10.76 -8.75
N ASN A 362 0.16 -11.35 -9.92
CA ASN A 362 -1.00 -12.20 -10.14
C ASN A 362 -1.01 -13.42 -9.20
N GLN A 363 0.12 -14.12 -9.06
CA GLN A 363 0.22 -15.28 -8.18
C GLN A 363 -0.02 -14.90 -6.72
N VAL A 364 0.58 -13.80 -6.24
CA VAL A 364 0.43 -13.34 -4.86
C VAL A 364 -1.00 -12.88 -4.59
N ALA A 365 -1.56 -12.02 -5.44
CA ALA A 365 -2.90 -11.48 -5.25
C ALA A 365 -4.01 -12.56 -5.29
N ASN A 366 -3.84 -13.60 -6.11
CA ASN A 366 -4.74 -14.75 -6.15
C ASN A 366 -4.46 -15.76 -5.03
N GLY A 367 -3.22 -15.85 -4.55
CA GLY A 367 -2.82 -16.75 -3.46
C GLY A 367 -3.34 -16.31 -2.09
N LEU A 368 -3.35 -15.00 -1.81
CA LEU A 368 -3.83 -14.42 -0.54
C LEU A 368 -5.28 -14.77 -0.21
N GLU A 369 -6.09 -15.13 -1.20
CA GLU A 369 -7.48 -15.54 -0.98
C GLU A 369 -7.62 -16.99 -0.50
N LYS A 370 -6.70 -17.89 -0.87
CA LYS A 370 -6.73 -19.28 -0.39
C LYS A 370 -6.45 -19.34 1.10
N ASP A 371 -5.52 -18.53 1.58
CA ASP A 371 -5.31 -18.29 3.01
C ASP A 371 -6.47 -17.49 3.62
N SER A 372 -7.32 -16.87 2.79
CA SER A 372 -8.51 -16.14 3.24
C SER A 372 -9.79 -16.99 3.34
N MET A 373 -9.85 -18.14 2.65
CA MET A 373 -11.00 -19.04 2.54
C MET A 373 -10.82 -20.39 3.29
N LEU A 374 -9.62 -20.66 3.80
CA LEU A 374 -9.29 -21.75 4.74
C LEU A 374 -9.15 -21.19 6.17
#